data_AF-Q2SAG7-F1
#
_entry.id   AF-Q2SAG7-F1
#
_cell.length_a   1.000
_cell.length_b   1.000
_cell.length_c   1.000
_cell.angle_alpha   90.00
_cell.angle_beta   90.00
_cell.angle_gamma   90.00
#
_symmetry.space_group_name_H-M   'P 1'
#
loop_
_entity.id
_entity.type
_entity.pdbx_description
1 polymer ?
#
loop_
_entity_poly.entity_id
_entity_poly.type
_entity_poly.pdbx_seq_one_letter_code
_entity_poly.pdbx_strand_id
1 'polypeptide(L)'
;MADVESTTATLHLNRRTGEFTLSVPLDSDIVLKAAKRALAQRFKRHSCNMDDPGKVKEYLVMHLAPEPRETFVGLFLDTQNRLIAYEVLFRGAIDEAHIYPREVVKAALRHNAAKVIVAHNHPSGDPKPSVNDQLITYRLLQALMLVEIPLIDHFVVGGDQVVSMAAQGIFGKRPRKLPEPAM
;
A
#
# COMPACT_ATOMS: atom_id res chain seq x y z
N MET A 1 15.18 23.62 23.18
CA MET A 1 14.38 23.37 24.40
C MET A 1 13.31 22.38 24.01
N ALA A 2 13.33 21.17 24.56
CA ALA A 2 12.27 20.19 24.32
C ALA A 2 11.21 20.37 25.40
N ASP A 3 9.99 20.71 25.00
CA ASP A 3 8.83 20.71 25.88
C ASP A 3 8.59 19.27 26.35
N VAL A 4 8.67 19.07 27.67
CA VAL A 4 8.27 17.82 28.31
C VAL A 4 6.77 17.95 28.57
N GLU A 5 5.95 17.46 27.63
CA GLU A 5 4.52 17.28 27.86
C GLU A 5 4.31 16.34 29.07
N SER A 6 3.91 16.91 30.20
CA SER A 6 3.56 16.13 31.39
C SER A 6 2.20 15.48 31.18
N THR A 7 2.18 14.19 30.83
CA THR A 7 0.95 13.40 30.77
C THR A 7 0.45 13.13 32.20
N THR A 8 -0.63 13.79 32.62
CA THR A 8 -1.22 13.55 33.95
C THR A 8 -2.11 12.30 33.90
N ALA A 9 -1.69 11.23 34.55
CA ALA A 9 -2.51 10.02 34.73
C ALA A 9 -3.36 10.13 36.00
N THR A 10 -4.64 9.74 35.93
CA THR A 10 -5.57 9.74 37.06
C THR A 10 -5.74 8.33 37.60
N LEU A 11 -5.46 8.12 38.88
CA LEU A 11 -5.68 6.84 39.57
C LEU A 11 -7.03 6.84 40.28
N HIS A 12 -7.93 5.95 39.88
CA HIS A 12 -9.21 5.72 40.54
C HIS A 12 -9.11 4.49 41.46
N LEU A 13 -9.41 4.66 42.74
CA LEU A 13 -9.48 3.55 43.71
C LEU A 13 -10.94 3.22 44.03
N ASN A 14 -11.35 1.99 43.75
CA ASN A 14 -12.59 1.42 44.25
C ASN A 14 -12.38 0.92 45.69
N ARG A 15 -12.77 1.74 46.68
CA ARG A 15 -12.59 1.41 48.11
C ARG A 15 -13.39 0.20 48.60
N ARG A 16 -14.37 -0.29 47.82
CA ARG A 16 -15.22 -1.44 48.20
C ARG A 16 -14.65 -2.77 47.71
N THR A 17 -14.03 -2.77 46.53
CA THR A 17 -13.41 -3.98 45.93
C THR A 17 -11.89 -4.01 46.12
N GLY A 18 -11.27 -2.88 46.47
CA GLY A 18 -9.81 -2.74 46.53
C GLY A 18 -9.16 -2.59 45.14
N GLU A 19 -9.95 -2.45 44.08
CA GLU A 19 -9.43 -2.33 42.72
C GLU A 19 -8.96 -0.91 42.41
N PHE A 20 -7.89 -0.81 41.63
CA PHE A 20 -7.33 0.45 41.17
C PHE A 20 -7.37 0.49 39.64
N THR A 21 -7.89 1.59 39.08
CA THR A 21 -7.93 1.85 37.64
C THR A 21 -7.07 3.06 37.33
N LEU A 22 -6.08 2.91 36.46
CA LEU A 22 -5.25 4.01 35.98
C LEU A 22 -5.81 4.54 34.64
N SER A 23 -6.28 5.78 34.62
CA SER A 23 -6.75 6.49 33.44
C SER A 23 -5.65 7.40 32.93
N VAL A 24 -4.98 7.00 31.85
CA VAL A 24 -3.95 7.82 31.20
C VAL A 24 -4.58 8.46 29.96
N PRO A 25 -4.42 9.78 29.73
CA PRO A 25 -4.76 10.39 28.44
C PRO A 25 -3.97 9.67 27.34
N LEU A 26 -4.67 8.94 26.48
CA LEU A 26 -4.07 8.34 25.29
C LEU A 26 -4.16 9.34 24.15
N ASP A 27 -3.01 9.87 23.76
CA ASP A 27 -2.88 10.62 22.52
C ASP A 27 -3.24 9.70 21.35
N SER A 28 -4.08 10.21 20.44
CA SER A 28 -4.44 9.57 19.18
C SER A 28 -3.22 9.09 18.40
N ASP A 29 -2.10 9.83 18.43
CA ASP A 29 -0.88 9.44 17.73
C ASP A 29 -0.22 8.20 18.34
N ILE A 30 -0.27 8.07 19.67
CA ILE A 30 0.24 6.88 20.38
C ILE A 30 -0.63 5.67 20.04
N VAL A 31 -1.96 5.82 20.04
CA VAL A 31 -2.91 4.76 19.68
C VAL A 31 -2.69 4.32 18.23
N LEU A 32 -2.60 5.27 17.30
CA LEU A 32 -2.36 5.01 15.88
C LEU A 32 -1.02 4.32 15.65
N LYS A 33 0.05 4.75 16.33
CA LYS A 33 1.37 4.13 16.22
C LYS A 33 1.40 2.72 16.79
N ALA A 34 0.74 2.49 17.92
CA ALA A 34 0.61 1.16 18.52
C ALA A 34 -0.22 0.21 17.64
N ALA A 35 -1.35 0.69 17.09
CA ALA A 35 -2.18 -0.05 16.16
C ALA A 35 -1.43 -0.40 14.87
N LYS A 36 -0.74 0.57 14.24
CA LYS A 36 0.15 0.35 13.09
C LYS A 36 1.20 -0.72 13.39
N ARG A 37 1.81 -0.70 14.58
CA ARG A 37 2.81 -1.69 14.99
C ARG A 37 2.21 -3.09 15.14
N ALA A 38 1.06 -3.22 15.80
CA ALA A 38 0.38 -4.50 15.98
C ALA A 38 -0.08 -5.11 14.65
N LEU A 39 -0.55 -4.27 13.72
CA LEU A 39 -0.96 -4.71 12.39
C LEU A 39 0.25 -5.03 11.50
N ALA A 40 1.30 -4.22 11.52
CA ALA A 40 2.55 -4.53 10.84
C ALA A 40 3.17 -5.87 11.32
N GLN A 41 2.95 -6.23 12.59
CA GLN A 41 3.32 -7.55 13.11
C GLN A 41 2.45 -8.67 12.55
N ARG A 42 1.13 -8.46 12.37
CA ARG A 42 0.25 -9.40 11.66
C ARG A 42 0.67 -9.62 10.20
N PHE A 43 1.24 -8.60 9.56
CA PHE A 43 1.65 -8.63 8.16
C PHE A 43 3.15 -8.84 7.94
N LYS A 44 3.89 -9.37 8.93
CA LYS A 44 5.32 -9.66 8.77
C LYS A 44 5.61 -10.61 7.59
N ARG A 45 6.76 -10.36 6.96
CA ARG A 45 7.37 -11.03 5.79
C ARG A 45 6.97 -12.50 5.61
N HIS A 46 6.54 -12.84 4.39
CA HIS A 46 6.15 -14.17 3.90
C HIS A 46 4.83 -14.76 4.40
N SER A 47 4.03 -14.04 5.20
CA SER A 47 2.74 -14.56 5.69
C SER A 47 1.52 -13.77 5.24
N CYS A 48 1.70 -12.58 4.65
CA CYS A 48 0.59 -11.85 4.04
C CYS A 48 0.35 -12.37 2.62
N ASN A 49 -0.59 -13.30 2.51
CA ASN A 49 -1.09 -13.76 1.24
C ASN A 49 -2.06 -12.69 0.66
N MET A 50 -1.79 -12.26 -0.57
CA MET A 50 -2.51 -11.22 -1.33
C MET A 50 -3.46 -11.82 -2.39
N ASP A 51 -4.02 -13.00 -2.15
CA ASP A 51 -4.95 -13.70 -3.07
C ASP A 51 -6.33 -13.05 -3.15
N ASP A 52 -6.70 -12.26 -2.16
CA ASP A 52 -8.00 -11.61 -2.04
C ASP A 52 -7.85 -10.10 -2.21
N PRO A 53 -8.51 -9.47 -3.21
CA PRO A 53 -8.53 -8.03 -3.36
C PRO A 53 -8.97 -7.28 -2.09
N GLY A 54 -9.85 -7.86 -1.26
CA GLY A 54 -10.24 -7.29 0.03
C GLY A 54 -9.06 -7.09 0.97
N LYS A 55 -8.23 -8.14 1.13
CA LYS A 55 -6.99 -8.07 1.93
C LYS A 55 -5.99 -7.06 1.40
N VAL A 56 -5.85 -6.96 0.08
CA VAL A 56 -4.96 -5.96 -0.54
C VAL A 56 -5.45 -4.55 -0.22
N LYS A 57 -6.76 -4.30 -0.33
CA LYS A 57 -7.36 -3.01 0.02
C LYS A 57 -7.13 -2.66 1.49
N GLU A 58 -7.43 -3.57 2.42
CA GLU A 58 -7.19 -3.36 3.86
C GLU A 58 -5.73 -3.05 4.15
N TYR A 59 -4.81 -3.79 3.53
CA TYR A 59 -3.38 -3.55 3.65
C TYR A 59 -2.99 -2.16 3.13
N LEU A 60 -3.52 -1.75 1.98
CA LEU A 60 -3.24 -0.45 1.37
C LEU A 60 -3.85 0.72 2.17
N VAL A 61 -5.08 0.60 2.68
CA VAL A 61 -5.68 1.64 3.55
C VAL A 61 -4.79 1.87 4.76
N MET A 62 -4.26 0.81 5.37
CA MET A 62 -3.44 0.94 6.56
C MET A 62 -2.06 1.59 6.30
N HIS A 63 -1.44 1.28 5.17
CA HIS A 63 -0.07 1.69 4.88
C HIS A 63 0.02 2.96 4.04
N LEU A 64 -0.96 3.22 3.18
CA LEU A 64 -0.89 4.24 2.14
C LEU A 64 -1.90 5.38 2.33
N ALA A 65 -3.09 5.13 2.88
CA ALA A 65 -4.06 6.20 3.16
C ALA A 65 -3.54 7.29 4.12
N PRO A 66 -2.70 6.98 5.15
CA PRO A 66 -2.19 8.01 6.05
C PRO A 66 -1.11 8.91 5.45
N GLU A 67 -0.63 8.62 4.23
CA GLU A 67 0.44 9.42 3.63
C GLU A 67 -0.10 10.82 3.25
N PRO A 68 0.54 11.92 3.71
CA PRO A 68 0.04 13.28 3.51
C PRO A 68 0.27 13.81 2.09
N ARG A 69 1.02 13.07 1.28
CA ARG A 69 1.33 13.39 -0.11
C ARG A 69 1.04 12.17 -0.98
N GLU A 70 0.80 12.40 -2.26
CA GLU A 70 0.72 11.31 -3.23
C GLU A 70 2.00 10.49 -3.18
N THR A 71 1.82 9.19 -2.98
CA THR A 71 2.88 8.23 -2.77
C THR A 71 2.60 7.01 -3.63
N PHE A 72 3.47 6.74 -4.59
CA PHE A 72 3.36 5.59 -5.47
C PHE A 72 4.21 4.44 -4.95
N VAL A 73 3.60 3.26 -4.81
CA VAL A 73 4.19 2.10 -4.15
C VAL A 73 4.09 0.84 -4.98
N GLY A 74 5.06 -0.04 -4.79
CA GLY A 74 5.07 -1.39 -5.35
C GLY A 74 4.92 -2.44 -4.24
N LEU A 75 3.99 -3.37 -4.44
CA LEU A 75 3.85 -4.60 -3.67
C LEU A 75 4.41 -5.74 -4.53
N PHE A 76 5.56 -6.27 -4.13
CA PHE A 76 6.28 -7.32 -4.84
C PHE A 76 5.91 -8.67 -4.24
N LEU A 77 5.41 -9.57 -5.09
CA LEU A 77 4.85 -10.85 -4.66
C LEU A 77 5.66 -12.03 -5.20
N ASP A 78 5.66 -13.14 -4.46
CA ASP A 78 6.17 -14.41 -4.96
C ASP A 78 5.11 -15.16 -5.80
N THR A 79 5.46 -16.37 -6.26
CA THR A 79 4.59 -17.20 -7.10
C THR A 79 3.28 -17.59 -6.39
N GLN A 80 3.30 -17.67 -5.06
CA GLN A 80 2.16 -17.96 -4.19
C GLN A 80 1.41 -16.69 -3.73
N ASN A 81 1.64 -15.55 -4.40
CA ASN A 81 1.06 -14.24 -4.09
C ASN A 81 1.35 -13.75 -2.66
N ARG A 82 2.43 -14.23 -2.03
CA ARG A 82 2.85 -13.74 -0.72
C ARG A 82 3.66 -12.47 -0.89
N LEU A 83 3.40 -11.46 -0.07
CA LEU A 83 4.15 -10.21 -0.10
C LEU A 83 5.60 -10.43 0.32
N ILE A 84 6.52 -10.20 -0.63
CA ILE A 84 7.97 -10.18 -0.42
C ILE A 84 8.37 -8.83 0.18
N ALA A 85 7.93 -7.75 -0.47
CA ALA A 85 8.26 -6.38 -0.10
C ALA A 85 7.17 -5.38 -0.48
N TYR A 86 6.99 -4.38 0.38
CA TYR A 86 6.31 -3.12 0.08
C TYR A 86 7.38 -2.05 -0.06
N GLU A 87 7.36 -1.30 -1.16
CA GLU A 87 8.34 -0.24 -1.40
C GLU A 87 7.67 1.03 -1.89
N VAL A 88 8.08 2.16 -1.30
CA VAL A 88 7.74 3.48 -1.83
C VAL A 88 8.70 3.78 -2.99
N LEU A 89 8.14 3.88 -4.19
CA LEU A 89 8.90 4.10 -5.42
C LEU A 89 8.98 5.60 -5.74
N PHE A 90 7.90 6.35 -5.47
CA PHE A 90 7.84 7.80 -5.70
C PHE A 90 7.01 8.49 -4.61
N ARG A 91 7.38 9.74 -4.29
CA ARG A 91 6.61 10.64 -3.40
C ARG A 91 6.49 12.01 -4.07
N GLY A 92 5.32 12.64 -3.96
CA GLY A 92 5.00 13.91 -4.60
C GLY A 92 3.91 13.76 -5.65
N ALA A 93 3.41 14.89 -6.15
CA ALA A 93 2.32 14.91 -7.14
C ALA A 93 2.69 14.05 -8.35
N ILE A 94 1.91 13.00 -8.60
CA ILE A 94 2.01 12.10 -9.76
C ILE A 94 1.76 12.89 -11.05
N ASP A 95 1.10 14.05 -10.94
CA ASP A 95 0.89 15.02 -12.02
C ASP A 95 2.19 15.57 -12.62
N GLU A 96 3.28 15.66 -11.84
CA GLU A 96 4.59 16.18 -12.29
C GLU A 96 5.74 15.17 -12.12
N ALA A 97 5.63 14.27 -11.13
CA ALA A 97 6.58 13.21 -10.89
C ALA A 97 6.36 12.07 -11.89
N HIS A 98 7.19 12.05 -12.94
CA HIS A 98 7.20 11.01 -13.95
C HIS A 98 7.51 9.66 -13.27
N ILE A 99 6.49 8.85 -12.98
CA ILE A 99 6.70 7.45 -12.61
C ILE A 99 7.38 6.78 -13.81
N TYR A 100 8.63 6.38 -13.61
CA TYR A 100 9.42 5.76 -14.67
C TYR A 100 9.26 4.23 -14.59
N PRO A 101 8.68 3.57 -15.62
CA PRO A 101 8.51 2.12 -15.62
C PRO A 101 9.79 1.33 -15.33
N ARG A 102 10.95 1.84 -15.78
CA ARG A 102 12.26 1.25 -15.50
C ARG A 102 12.56 1.11 -14.00
N GLU A 103 12.11 2.03 -13.15
CA GLU A 103 12.38 1.96 -11.71
C GLU A 103 11.49 0.90 -11.06
N VAL A 104 10.25 0.75 -11.53
CA VAL A 104 9.36 -0.34 -11.10
C VAL A 104 9.92 -1.71 -11.52
N VAL A 105 10.40 -1.82 -12.77
CA VAL A 105 11.05 -3.05 -13.29
C VAL A 105 12.31 -3.38 -12.50
N LYS A 106 13.20 -2.41 -12.25
CA LYS A 106 14.40 -2.60 -11.42
C LYS A 106 14.04 -3.09 -10.02
N ALA A 107 13.04 -2.50 -9.38
CA ALA A 107 12.59 -2.91 -8.05
C ALA A 107 12.01 -4.34 -8.07
N ALA A 108 11.21 -4.67 -9.08
CA ALA A 108 10.65 -6.02 -9.24
C ALA A 108 11.75 -7.08 -9.39
N LEU A 109 12.75 -6.82 -10.24
CA LEU A 109 13.90 -7.70 -10.44
C LEU A 109 14.75 -7.80 -9.16
N ARG A 110 15.02 -6.68 -8.49
CA ARG A 110 15.80 -6.66 -7.24
C ARG A 110 15.15 -7.50 -6.13
N HIS A 111 13.83 -7.52 -6.06
CA HIS A 111 13.09 -8.33 -5.10
C HIS A 111 12.81 -9.77 -5.57
N ASN A 112 13.26 -10.14 -6.78
CA ASN A 112 12.89 -11.41 -7.44
C ASN A 112 11.37 -11.63 -7.45
N ALA A 113 10.62 -10.57 -7.74
CA ALA A 113 9.17 -10.63 -7.74
C ALA A 113 8.66 -11.50 -8.89
N ALA A 114 7.80 -12.47 -8.58
CA ALA A 114 7.08 -13.22 -9.59
C ALA A 114 5.90 -12.41 -10.15
N LYS A 115 5.35 -11.48 -9.36
CA LYS A 115 4.18 -10.67 -9.70
C LYS A 115 4.29 -9.32 -8.99
N VAL A 116 3.65 -8.29 -9.55
CA VAL A 116 3.63 -6.94 -8.97
C VAL A 116 2.20 -6.45 -8.82
N ILE A 117 1.89 -5.79 -7.71
CA ILE A 117 0.75 -4.89 -7.57
C ILE A 117 1.33 -3.49 -7.38
N VAL A 118 0.75 -2.47 -8.00
CA VAL A 118 1.10 -1.07 -7.72
C VAL A 118 -0.08 -0.35 -7.08
N ALA A 119 0.21 0.71 -6.33
CA ALA A 119 -0.83 1.55 -5.74
C ALA A 119 -0.35 2.99 -5.57
N HIS A 120 -1.30 3.92 -5.51
CA HIS A 120 -1.05 5.26 -4.99
C HIS A 120 -2.23 5.77 -4.17
N ASN A 121 -1.98 6.76 -3.30
CA ASN A 121 -3.04 7.51 -2.64
C ASN A 121 -3.32 8.84 -3.34
N HIS A 122 -4.57 9.27 -3.26
CA HIS A 122 -5.00 10.64 -3.49
C HIS A 122 -5.28 11.30 -2.13
N PRO A 123 -4.46 12.26 -1.67
CA PRO A 123 -4.71 13.00 -0.43
C PRO A 123 -6.05 13.76 -0.43
N SER A 124 -6.63 14.02 -1.60
CA SER A 124 -7.98 14.60 -1.76
C SER A 124 -9.09 13.69 -1.24
N GLY A 125 -8.83 12.39 -1.12
CA GLY A 125 -9.80 11.38 -0.71
C GLY A 125 -10.66 10.80 -1.84
N ASP A 126 -10.54 11.27 -3.09
CA ASP A 126 -11.26 10.68 -4.23
C ASP A 126 -10.46 9.50 -4.81
N PRO A 127 -10.95 8.25 -4.74
CA PRO A 127 -10.25 7.09 -5.28
C PRO A 127 -10.40 6.93 -6.81
N LYS A 128 -11.02 7.89 -7.52
CA LYS A 128 -11.20 7.83 -8.96
C LYS A 128 -9.84 7.98 -9.69
N PRO A 129 -9.44 7.04 -10.55
CA PRO A 129 -8.20 7.16 -11.31
C PRO A 129 -8.30 8.30 -12.35
N SER A 130 -7.25 9.11 -12.42
CA SER A 130 -7.05 10.12 -13.46
C SER A 130 -6.67 9.49 -14.81
N VAL A 131 -6.62 10.30 -15.87
CA VAL A 131 -6.11 9.86 -17.17
C VAL A 131 -4.62 9.50 -17.08
N ASN A 132 -3.85 10.23 -16.26
CA ASN A 132 -2.43 9.96 -16.08
C ASN A 132 -2.21 8.60 -15.40
N ASP A 133 -3.04 8.25 -14.40
CA ASP A 133 -3.01 6.94 -13.74
C ASP A 133 -3.25 5.80 -14.72
N GLN A 134 -4.21 5.98 -15.64
CA GLN A 134 -4.47 5.00 -16.70
C GLN A 134 -3.26 4.87 -17.62
N LEU A 135 -2.69 5.99 -18.08
CA LEU A 135 -1.54 5.99 -18.98
C LEU A 135 -0.31 5.32 -18.35
N ILE A 136 0.00 5.63 -17.08
CA ILE A 136 1.12 4.98 -16.40
C ILE A 136 0.85 3.48 -16.19
N THR A 137 -0.38 3.10 -15.88
CA THR A 137 -0.78 1.68 -15.76
C THR A 137 -0.50 0.93 -17.06
N TYR A 138 -0.88 1.48 -18.21
CA TYR A 138 -0.61 0.86 -19.52
C TYR A 138 0.89 0.73 -19.80
N ARG A 139 1.68 1.77 -19.50
CA ARG A 139 3.14 1.72 -19.66
C ARG A 139 3.78 0.67 -18.77
N LEU A 140 3.31 0.53 -17.53
CA LEU A 140 3.79 -0.48 -16.58
C LEU A 140 3.41 -1.90 -17.04
N LEU A 141 2.19 -2.09 -17.52
CA LEU A 141 1.76 -3.38 -18.10
C LEU A 141 2.70 -3.82 -19.23
N GLN A 142 3.01 -2.93 -20.16
CA GLN A 142 3.93 -3.23 -21.25
C GLN A 142 5.35 -3.51 -20.77
N ALA A 143 5.91 -2.65 -19.91
CA ALA A 143 7.29 -2.76 -19.45
C ALA A 143 7.55 -4.02 -18.62
N LEU A 144 6.64 -4.33 -17.68
CA LEU A 144 6.77 -5.49 -16.80
C LEU A 144 6.54 -6.81 -17.55
N MET A 145 5.69 -6.81 -18.59
CA MET A 145 5.48 -7.98 -19.45
C MET A 145 6.75 -8.38 -20.20
N LEU A 146 7.61 -7.42 -20.61
CA LEU A 146 8.87 -7.73 -21.31
C LEU A 146 9.88 -8.52 -20.46
N VAL A 147 9.71 -8.51 -19.13
CA VAL A 147 10.54 -9.26 -18.18
C VAL A 147 9.75 -10.37 -17.49
N GLU A 148 8.59 -10.74 -18.04
CA GLU A 148 7.74 -11.85 -17.57
C GLU A 148 7.22 -11.70 -16.12
N ILE A 149 7.13 -10.47 -15.62
CA ILE A 149 6.59 -10.18 -14.29
C ILE A 149 5.21 -9.54 -14.47
N PRO A 150 4.09 -10.26 -14.36
CA PRO A 150 2.77 -9.66 -14.56
C PRO A 150 2.43 -8.59 -13.52
N LEU A 151 1.93 -7.44 -13.98
CA LEU A 151 1.22 -6.48 -13.15
C LEU A 151 -0.19 -7.02 -12.90
N ILE A 152 -0.48 -7.36 -11.64
CA ILE A 152 -1.74 -7.97 -11.22
C ILE A 152 -2.84 -6.93 -11.08
N ASP A 153 -2.52 -5.77 -10.51
CA ASP A 153 -3.49 -4.69 -10.32
C ASP A 153 -2.78 -3.35 -10.10
N HIS A 154 -3.55 -2.28 -10.23
CA HIS A 154 -3.20 -0.94 -9.80
C HIS A 154 -4.35 -0.41 -8.93
N PHE A 155 -4.06 -0.13 -7.65
CA PHE A 155 -5.04 0.42 -6.71
C PHE A 155 -4.89 1.93 -6.51
N VAL A 156 -6.02 2.63 -6.46
CA VAL A 156 -6.10 4.05 -6.07
C VAL A 156 -6.76 4.13 -4.70
N VAL A 157 -6.08 4.76 -3.74
CA VAL A 157 -6.50 4.88 -2.34
C VAL A 157 -6.97 6.32 -2.07
N GLY A 158 -8.26 6.50 -1.84
CA GLY A 158 -8.87 7.77 -1.44
C GLY A 158 -9.40 7.66 -0.01
N GLY A 159 -8.54 7.89 0.99
CA GLY A 159 -8.90 7.67 2.39
C GLY A 159 -9.19 6.21 2.70
N ASP A 160 -10.41 5.90 3.14
CA ASP A 160 -10.88 4.54 3.42
C ASP A 160 -11.40 3.80 2.17
N GLN A 161 -11.62 4.51 1.07
CA GLN A 161 -12.07 3.94 -0.18
C GLN A 161 -10.90 3.54 -1.07
N VAL A 162 -10.99 2.35 -1.66
CA VAL A 162 -9.96 1.83 -2.57
C VAL A 162 -10.57 1.22 -3.83
N VAL A 163 -10.12 1.74 -4.97
CA VAL A 163 -10.51 1.29 -6.30
C VAL A 163 -9.42 0.40 -6.90
N SER A 164 -9.84 -0.71 -7.52
CA SER A 164 -8.98 -1.54 -8.36
C SER A 164 -9.18 -1.15 -9.81
N MET A 165 -8.12 -0.71 -10.48
CA MET A 165 -8.17 -0.36 -11.90
C MET A 165 -8.34 -1.61 -12.78
N ALA A 166 -7.84 -2.77 -12.34
CA ALA A 166 -8.10 -4.03 -13.04
C ALA A 166 -9.59 -4.41 -12.99
N ALA A 167 -10.24 -4.27 -11.82
CA ALA A 167 -11.68 -4.55 -11.66
C ALA A 167 -12.57 -3.56 -12.45
N GLN A 168 -12.10 -2.32 -12.66
CA GLN A 168 -12.75 -1.35 -13.54
C GLN A 168 -12.53 -1.62 -15.04
N GLY A 169 -11.79 -2.67 -15.40
CA GLY A 169 -11.57 -3.07 -16.79
C GLY A 169 -10.49 -2.26 -17.52
N ILE A 170 -9.74 -1.40 -16.83
CA ILE A 170 -8.71 -0.53 -17.44
C ILE A 170 -7.58 -1.35 -18.05
N PHE A 171 -7.28 -2.52 -17.49
CA PHE A 171 -6.20 -3.39 -17.99
C PHE A 171 -6.53 -4.02 -19.36
N GLY A 172 -7.78 -3.90 -19.83
CA GLY A 172 -8.23 -4.56 -21.06
C GLY A 172 -8.15 -6.10 -20.99
N LYS A 173 -8.13 -6.77 -22.14
CA LYS A 173 -7.85 -8.21 -22.20
C LYS A 173 -6.36 -8.40 -21.94
N ARG A 174 -6.00 -8.97 -20.77
CA ARG A 174 -4.60 -9.35 -20.48
C ARG A 174 -4.07 -10.22 -21.62
N PRO A 175 -2.96 -9.84 -22.29
CA PRO A 175 -2.33 -10.74 -23.26
C PRO A 175 -1.91 -12.00 -22.51
N ARG A 176 -2.46 -13.16 -22.93
CA ARG A 176 -2.22 -14.46 -22.26
C ARG A 176 -0.79 -14.99 -22.49
N LYS A 177 -0.09 -14.46 -23.48
CA LYS A 177 1.32 -14.72 -23.85
C LYS A 177 1.82 -13.50 -24.64
N LEU A 178 3.14 -13.22 -24.61
CA LEU A 178 3.75 -12.37 -25.64
C LEU A 178 3.50 -13.03 -27.01
N PRO A 179 3.35 -12.25 -28.10
CA PRO A 179 3.49 -12.82 -29.43
C PRO A 179 4.86 -13.52 -29.52
N GLU A 180 4.87 -14.78 -29.96
CA GLU A 180 6.11 -15.50 -30.21
C GLU A 180 6.98 -14.67 -31.17
N PRO A 181 8.30 -14.61 -30.97
CA PRO A 181 9.17 -13.91 -31.90
C PRO A 181 8.95 -14.50 -33.30
N ALA A 182 8.70 -13.63 -34.28
CA ALA A 182 8.62 -14.06 -35.66
C ALA A 182 9.94 -14.78 -36.01
N MET A 183 9.84 -16.08 -36.29
CA MET A 183 10.93 -16.88 -36.86
C MET A 183 11.31 -16.36 -38.25
#